data_AF-A0AAV2AIJ8-F1
#
_entry.id   AF-A0AAV2AIJ8-F1
#
_cell.length_a   1.000
_cell.length_b   1.000
_cell.length_c   1.000
_cell.angle_alpha   90.00
_cell.angle_beta   90.00
_cell.angle_gamma   90.00
#
_symmetry.space_group_name_H-M   'P 1'
#
loop_
_entity.id
_entity.type
_entity.pdbx_description
1 polymer ?
#
loop_
_entity_poly.entity_id
_entity_poly.type
_entity_poly.pdbx_seq_one_letter_code
_entity_poly.pdbx_strand_id
1 'polypeptide(L)'
;MKMSDILVETWAYLECASRMLRSPKKAPLYMSPVQTECLNLDYYIPQNQENENTKRFTDQRWERIHMARSVIGMYIVGFFFIFLSFFTGVAGCWKRSKGNILATGLLQMLAALVDAGAMGLWHGVHYYDYQKLTDEMSYSNWPDVLKMSGVTQSFYGWSYILAWIGVGMCLLTAILFLGAACCVVHEKKMEQAKNMQYLMPVYPDKRQPYGYGYAYPGPYYTHGSQYGGPYSY
;
A
#
# COMPACT_ATOMS: atom_id res chain seq x y z
N MET A 1 14.92 0.48 20.78
CA MET A 1 13.48 0.30 20.48
C MET A 1 13.34 0.20 18.98
N LYS A 2 13.26 -1.01 18.41
CA LYS A 2 13.14 -1.18 16.96
C LYS A 2 11.67 -0.98 16.57
N MET A 3 11.43 -0.38 15.42
CA MET A 3 10.08 -0.19 14.87
C MET A 3 9.35 -1.54 14.60
N SER A 4 10.11 -2.63 14.47
CA SER A 4 9.61 -4.02 14.48
C SER A 4 9.02 -4.44 15.83
N ASP A 5 9.50 -3.88 16.94
CA ASP A 5 9.05 -4.22 18.29
C ASP A 5 7.72 -3.50 18.61
N ILE A 6 7.49 -2.32 18.01
CA ILE A 6 6.22 -1.58 18.14
C ILE A 6 5.11 -2.22 17.30
N LEU A 7 5.41 -2.70 16.09
CA LEU A 7 4.47 -3.51 15.29
C LEU A 7 4.27 -4.91 15.93
N VAL A 8 5.38 -5.48 16.42
CA VAL A 8 5.47 -6.51 17.47
C VAL A 8 4.34 -6.50 18.50
N GLU A 9 4.45 -5.50 19.35
CA GLU A 9 3.65 -5.27 20.53
C GLU A 9 2.24 -4.80 20.17
N THR A 10 2.05 -3.93 19.17
CA THR A 10 0.70 -3.52 18.77
C THR A 10 -0.11 -4.70 18.22
N TRP A 11 0.49 -5.66 17.52
CA TRP A 11 -0.17 -6.90 17.13
C TRP A 11 -0.32 -7.90 18.29
N ALA A 12 0.66 -8.00 19.20
CA ALA A 12 0.59 -8.88 20.37
C ALA A 12 -0.48 -8.44 21.40
N TYR A 13 -0.75 -7.14 21.54
CA TYR A 13 -1.86 -6.62 22.33
C TYR A 13 -3.23 -6.83 21.62
N LEU A 14 -3.23 -7.01 20.30
CA LEU A 14 -4.43 -7.10 19.47
C LEU A 14 -4.95 -8.53 19.25
N GLU A 15 -4.11 -9.55 19.47
CA GLU A 15 -4.49 -10.97 19.46
C GLU A 15 -4.72 -11.54 20.86
N CYS A 16 -5.06 -10.72 21.86
CA CYS A 16 -5.71 -11.29 23.05
C CYS A 16 -7.13 -11.73 22.65
N ALA A 17 -7.27 -12.98 22.24
CA ALA A 17 -8.56 -13.63 22.11
C ALA A 17 -9.21 -13.67 23.50
N SER A 18 -9.96 -12.61 23.84
CA SER A 18 -10.78 -12.52 25.05
C SER A 18 -11.86 -13.61 25.00
N ARG A 19 -11.50 -14.84 25.35
CA ARG A 19 -12.46 -15.93 25.58
C ARG A 19 -13.10 -15.72 26.95
N MET A 20 -14.23 -15.02 26.99
CA MET A 20 -15.12 -14.98 28.17
C MET A 20 -15.91 -16.30 28.38
N LEU A 21 -15.36 -17.45 27.99
CA LEU A 21 -15.97 -18.76 28.22
C LEU A 21 -14.93 -19.72 28.76
N ARG A 22 -14.97 -19.90 30.09
CA ARG A 22 -14.40 -20.98 30.91
C ARG A 22 -13.19 -21.67 30.26
N SER A 23 -12.01 -21.14 30.58
CA SER A 23 -10.70 -21.61 30.15
C SER A 23 -10.58 -23.15 30.09
N PRO A 24 -10.13 -23.74 28.96
CA PRO A 24 -9.76 -25.15 28.93
C PRO A 24 -8.57 -25.34 29.86
N LYS A 25 -8.75 -26.13 30.93
CA LYS A 25 -7.81 -26.36 32.06
C LYS A 25 -6.38 -26.81 31.70
N LYS A 26 -6.01 -26.86 30.41
CA LYS A 26 -4.74 -27.38 29.88
C LYS A 26 -3.98 -26.40 28.95
N ALA A 27 -4.51 -25.21 28.67
CA ALA A 27 -3.79 -24.24 27.84
C ALA A 27 -2.90 -23.34 28.71
N PRO A 28 -1.60 -23.14 28.37
CA PRO A 28 -0.74 -22.20 29.06
C PRO A 28 -1.19 -20.77 28.72
N LEU A 29 -1.99 -20.18 29.59
CA LEU A 29 -2.46 -18.81 29.47
C LEU A 29 -1.55 -17.87 30.27
N TYR A 30 -1.27 -16.69 29.74
CA TYR A 30 -0.60 -15.64 30.49
C TYR A 30 -1.58 -14.52 30.83
N MET A 31 -1.39 -13.88 31.98
CA MET A 31 -2.20 -12.76 32.42
C MET A 31 -1.65 -11.48 31.78
N SER A 32 -2.47 -10.80 30.96
CA SER A 32 -2.09 -9.49 30.43
C SER A 32 -2.14 -8.42 31.53
N PRO A 33 -1.46 -7.27 31.36
CA PRO A 33 -1.56 -6.12 32.26
C PRO A 33 -2.99 -5.58 32.44
N VAL A 34 -3.90 -5.92 31.51
CA VAL A 34 -5.31 -5.52 31.52
C VAL A 34 -6.19 -6.62 32.14
N GLN A 35 -5.60 -7.57 32.87
CA GLN A 35 -6.28 -8.68 33.55
C GLN A 35 -7.09 -9.59 32.60
N THR A 36 -6.63 -9.76 31.36
CA THR A 36 -7.18 -10.73 30.41
C THR A 36 -6.27 -11.95 30.31
N GLU A 37 -6.84 -13.16 30.34
CA GLU A 37 -6.10 -14.39 30.04
C GLU A 37 -5.90 -14.50 28.53
N CYS A 38 -4.65 -14.43 28.08
CA CYS A 38 -4.31 -14.52 26.66
C CYS A 38 -3.53 -15.80 26.35
N LEU A 39 -3.77 -16.36 25.17
CA LEU A 39 -2.97 -17.45 24.59
C LEU A 39 -2.08 -16.86 23.50
N ASN A 40 -0.78 -17.13 23.54
CA ASN A 40 0.10 -16.75 22.43
C ASN A 40 -0.12 -17.71 21.24
N LEU A 41 -0.51 -17.18 20.09
CA LEU A 41 -0.54 -17.96 18.85
C LEU A 41 0.90 -18.13 18.34
N ASP A 42 1.39 -19.36 18.37
CA ASP A 42 2.72 -19.66 17.83
C ASP A 42 2.66 -19.79 16.31
N TYR A 43 3.05 -18.71 15.62
CA TYR A 43 3.20 -18.69 14.17
C TYR A 43 4.51 -19.33 13.69
N TYR A 44 5.45 -19.66 14.58
CA TYR A 44 6.80 -20.12 14.28
C TYR A 44 6.99 -21.64 14.42
N ILE A 45 5.93 -22.43 14.22
CA ILE A 45 6.04 -23.90 14.16
C ILE A 45 7.00 -24.30 13.02
N PRO A 46 8.24 -24.75 13.31
CA PRO A 46 9.20 -25.07 12.26
C PRO A 46 8.79 -26.40 11.65
N GLN A 47 8.78 -26.49 10.32
CA GLN A 47 8.53 -27.75 9.60
C GLN A 47 9.53 -28.86 10.00
N ASN A 48 10.69 -28.44 10.53
CA ASN A 48 11.85 -29.25 10.85
C ASN A 48 11.85 -29.75 12.30
N GLN A 49 11.06 -29.14 13.20
CA GLN A 49 10.77 -29.71 14.52
C GLN A 49 9.52 -30.56 14.38
N GLU A 50 9.75 -31.82 14.03
CA GLU A 50 8.77 -32.88 14.08
C GLU A 50 8.39 -33.19 15.54
N ASN A 51 7.65 -32.29 16.18
CA ASN A 51 6.86 -32.66 17.34
C ASN A 51 5.76 -33.63 16.85
N GLU A 52 5.33 -34.61 17.67
CA GLU A 52 4.29 -35.59 17.28
C GLU A 52 3.01 -34.93 16.73
N ASN A 53 2.74 -33.68 17.10
CA ASN A 53 1.60 -32.90 16.66
C ASN A 53 1.75 -32.32 15.24
N THR A 54 2.96 -31.97 14.79
CA THR A 54 3.21 -31.41 13.45
C THR A 54 3.17 -32.47 12.35
N LYS A 55 3.51 -33.72 12.68
CA LYS A 55 3.38 -34.88 11.76
C LYS A 55 1.93 -35.21 11.38
N ARG A 56 0.97 -34.77 12.20
CA ARG A 56 -0.46 -34.99 11.99
C ARG A 56 -1.14 -33.90 11.17
N PHE A 57 -0.41 -32.87 10.73
CA PHE A 57 -0.99 -31.79 9.95
C PHE A 57 -1.22 -32.23 8.50
N THR A 58 -2.44 -32.04 8.01
CA THR A 58 -2.79 -32.22 6.59
C THR A 58 -2.18 -31.12 5.74
N ASP A 59 -2.00 -31.36 4.44
CA ASP A 59 -1.44 -30.38 3.50
C ASP A 59 -2.23 -29.05 3.51
N GLN A 60 -3.56 -29.14 3.61
CA GLN A 60 -4.44 -27.96 3.70
C GLN A 60 -4.18 -27.12 4.96
N ARG A 61 -3.78 -27.76 6.07
CA ARG A 61 -3.41 -27.06 7.30
C ARG A 61 -2.07 -26.33 7.15
N TRP A 62 -1.13 -26.91 6.40
CA TRP A 62 0.12 -26.23 6.04
C TRP A 62 -0.13 -25.02 5.15
N GLU A 63 -0.97 -25.14 4.13
CA GLU A 63 -1.38 -24.00 3.28
C GLU A 63 -1.93 -22.85 4.12
N ARG A 64 -2.84 -23.14 5.06
CA ARG A 64 -3.41 -22.15 5.98
C ARG A 64 -2.34 -21.45 6.82
N ILE A 65 -1.36 -22.17 7.34
CA ILE A 65 -0.24 -21.59 8.12
C ILE A 65 0.65 -20.71 7.23
N HIS A 66 0.96 -21.14 6.00
CA HIS A 66 1.75 -20.35 5.06
C HIS A 66 1.03 -19.07 4.63
N MET A 67 -0.28 -19.12 4.41
CA MET A 67 -1.10 -17.94 4.14
C MET A 67 -1.07 -16.97 5.33
N ALA A 68 -1.22 -17.45 6.57
CA ALA A 68 -1.15 -16.61 7.76
C ALA A 68 0.21 -15.91 7.92
N ARG A 69 1.33 -16.62 7.68
CA ARG A 69 2.67 -16.01 7.67
C ARG A 69 2.84 -14.96 6.57
N SER A 70 2.23 -15.20 5.41
CA SER A 70 2.29 -14.28 4.26
C SER A 70 1.54 -12.97 4.54
N VAL A 71 0.45 -12.99 5.31
CA VAL A 71 -0.27 -11.77 5.74
C VAL A 71 0.68 -10.83 6.48
N ILE A 72 1.44 -11.35 7.45
CA ILE A 72 2.41 -10.57 8.21
C ILE A 72 3.50 -10.01 7.29
N GLY A 73 4.02 -10.85 6.38
CA GLY A 73 5.03 -10.45 5.41
C GLY A 73 4.58 -9.29 4.51
N MET A 74 3.35 -9.34 4.00
CA MET A 74 2.81 -8.27 3.16
C MET A 74 2.62 -6.96 3.91
N TYR A 75 2.17 -6.98 5.16
CA TYR A 75 2.08 -5.74 5.95
C TYR A 75 3.44 -5.09 6.20
N ILE A 76 4.48 -5.88 6.45
CA ILE A 76 5.85 -5.36 6.58
C ILE A 76 6.29 -4.67 5.28
N VAL A 77 6.02 -5.29 4.14
CA VAL A 77 6.32 -4.72 2.81
C VAL A 77 5.47 -3.47 2.54
N GLY A 78 4.19 -3.47 2.91
CA GLY A 78 3.29 -2.33 2.81
C GLY A 78 3.79 -1.13 3.62
N PHE A 79 4.14 -1.33 4.89
CA PHE A 79 4.72 -0.28 5.74
C PHE A 79 6.04 0.25 5.18
N PHE A 80 6.87 -0.60 4.58
CA PHE A 80 8.08 -0.17 3.92
C PHE A 80 7.79 0.76 2.73
N PHE A 81 6.80 0.44 1.89
CA PHE A 81 6.39 1.33 0.81
C PHE A 81 5.77 2.64 1.30
N ILE A 82 4.97 2.62 2.37
CA ILE A 82 4.43 3.84 3.00
C ILE A 82 5.57 4.72 3.53
N PHE A 83 6.58 4.11 4.17
CA PHE A 83 7.75 4.82 4.66
C PHE A 83 8.52 5.49 3.51
N LEU A 84 8.80 4.77 2.41
CA LEU A 84 9.44 5.35 1.24
C LEU A 84 8.59 6.47 0.62
N SER A 85 7.28 6.25 0.49
CA SER A 85 6.30 7.21 -0.03
C SER A 85 6.32 8.53 0.77
N PHE A 86 6.46 8.45 2.10
CA PHE A 86 6.55 9.63 2.96
C PHE A 86 7.75 10.52 2.62
N PHE A 87 8.96 9.95 2.52
CA PHE A 87 10.15 10.75 2.17
C PHE A 87 10.12 11.26 0.73
N THR A 88 9.67 10.43 -0.22
CA THR A 88 9.54 10.85 -1.61
C THR A 88 8.49 11.94 -1.77
N GLY A 89 7.44 11.90 -0.95
CA GLY A 89 6.36 12.89 -0.91
C GLY A 89 6.86 14.23 -0.38
N VAL A 90 7.55 14.24 0.77
CA VAL A 90 8.15 15.47 1.33
C VAL A 90 9.13 16.10 0.35
N ALA A 91 10.05 15.29 -0.23
CA ALA A 91 11.00 15.77 -1.23
C ALA A 91 10.32 16.25 -2.52
N GLY A 92 9.22 15.61 -2.92
CA GLY A 92 8.43 15.97 -4.10
C GLY A 92 7.71 17.31 -3.94
N CYS A 93 7.10 17.54 -2.77
CA CYS A 93 6.47 18.79 -2.41
C CYS A 93 7.50 19.93 -2.26
N TRP A 94 8.62 19.69 -1.58
CA TRP A 94 9.65 20.71 -1.34
C TRP A 94 10.25 21.26 -2.64
N LYS A 95 10.63 20.39 -3.57
CA LYS A 95 11.25 20.79 -4.85
C LYS A 95 10.21 21.04 -5.96
N ARG A 96 8.91 20.86 -5.67
CA ARG A 96 7.81 20.80 -6.66
C ARG A 96 8.20 19.95 -7.89
N SER A 97 8.80 18.79 -7.64
CA SER A 97 9.31 17.91 -8.70
C SER A 97 8.21 16.98 -9.20
N LYS A 98 7.87 17.10 -10.49
CA LYS A 98 6.89 16.23 -11.18
C LYS A 98 7.14 14.74 -10.95
N GLY A 99 8.40 14.32 -11.12
CA GLY A 99 8.78 12.90 -11.02
C GLY A 99 8.57 12.36 -9.62
N ASN A 100 8.93 13.14 -8.59
CA ASN A 100 8.82 12.70 -7.20
C ASN A 100 7.36 12.67 -6.73
N ILE A 101 6.51 13.61 -7.17
CA ILE A 101 5.07 13.61 -6.85
C ILE A 101 4.40 12.39 -7.51
N LEU A 102 4.71 12.10 -8.77
CA LEU A 102 4.19 10.91 -9.46
C LEU A 102 4.69 9.61 -8.79
N ALA A 103 5.97 9.53 -8.45
CA ALA A 103 6.54 8.37 -7.76
C ALA A 103 5.86 8.12 -6.41
N THR A 104 5.57 9.19 -5.66
CA THR A 104 4.84 9.10 -4.38
C THR A 104 3.44 8.52 -4.59
N GLY A 105 2.68 9.00 -5.59
CA GLY A 105 1.37 8.44 -5.91
C GLY A 105 1.41 6.97 -6.31
N LEU A 106 2.42 6.55 -7.07
CA LEU A 106 2.61 5.15 -7.47
C LEU A 106 3.01 4.25 -6.30
N LEU A 107 3.93 4.70 -5.45
CA LEU A 107 4.32 3.95 -4.23
C LEU A 107 3.14 3.81 -3.27
N GLN A 108 2.33 4.85 -3.12
CA GLN A 108 1.13 4.81 -2.29
C GLN A 108 0.05 3.87 -2.86
N MET A 109 -0.09 3.82 -4.19
CA MET A 109 -0.98 2.87 -4.85
C MET A 109 -0.52 1.41 -4.64
N LEU A 110 0.79 1.16 -4.77
CA LEU A 110 1.36 -0.16 -4.51
C LEU A 110 1.19 -0.58 -3.05
N ALA A 111 1.42 0.33 -2.10
CA ALA A 111 1.17 0.08 -0.68
C ALA A 111 -0.30 -0.31 -0.43
N ALA A 112 -1.25 0.47 -0.95
CA ALA A 112 -2.68 0.18 -0.80
C ALA A 112 -3.08 -1.19 -1.39
N LEU A 113 -2.49 -1.59 -2.54
CA LEU A 113 -2.74 -2.92 -3.14
C LEU A 113 -2.15 -4.06 -2.29
N VAL A 114 -0.95 -3.86 -1.74
CA VAL A 114 -0.31 -4.84 -0.86
C VAL A 114 -1.11 -5.00 0.45
N ASP A 115 -1.54 -3.90 1.06
CA ASP A 115 -2.34 -3.92 2.29
C ASP A 115 -3.74 -4.52 2.06
N ALA A 116 -4.38 -4.19 0.93
CA ALA A 116 -5.64 -4.83 0.52
C ALA A 116 -5.45 -6.33 0.26
N GLY A 117 -4.33 -6.72 -0.36
CA GLY A 117 -3.93 -8.12 -0.53
C GLY A 117 -3.70 -8.85 0.79
N ALA A 118 -3.11 -8.19 1.77
CA ALA A 118 -2.93 -8.71 3.13
C ALA A 118 -4.27 -8.96 3.83
N MET A 119 -5.21 -8.01 3.74
CA MET A 119 -6.58 -8.20 4.23
C MET A 119 -7.32 -9.32 3.48
N GLY A 120 -7.12 -9.43 2.17
CA GLY A 120 -7.68 -10.51 1.36
C GLY A 120 -7.18 -11.88 1.79
N LEU A 121 -5.86 -12.04 2.00
CA LEU A 121 -5.29 -13.29 2.49
C LEU A 121 -5.69 -13.59 3.94
N TRP A 122 -5.88 -12.56 4.78
CA TRP A 122 -6.41 -12.74 6.13
C TRP A 122 -7.84 -13.31 6.11
N HIS A 123 -8.71 -12.79 5.25
CA HIS A 123 -10.02 -13.39 5.02
C HIS A 123 -9.93 -14.81 4.42
N GLY A 124 -8.92 -15.08 3.59
CA GLY A 124 -8.62 -16.42 3.09
C GLY A 124 -8.29 -17.40 4.21
N VAL A 125 -7.42 -17.03 5.16
CA VAL A 125 -7.10 -17.85 6.34
C VAL A 125 -8.36 -18.14 7.16
N HIS A 126 -9.18 -17.11 7.40
CA HIS A 126 -10.46 -17.26 8.10
C HIS A 126 -11.40 -18.23 7.35
N TYR A 127 -11.51 -18.10 6.04
CA TYR A 127 -12.30 -19.02 5.22
C TYR A 127 -11.79 -20.48 5.34
N TYR A 128 -10.47 -20.67 5.32
CA TYR A 128 -9.87 -21.99 5.48
C TYR A 128 -10.24 -22.63 6.81
N ASP A 129 -10.23 -21.86 7.90
CA ASP A 129 -10.53 -22.37 9.25
C ASP A 129 -11.96 -22.85 9.43
N TYR A 130 -12.93 -22.15 8.85
CA TYR A 130 -14.36 -22.44 9.06
C TYR A 130 -14.96 -23.36 7.99
N GLN A 131 -14.48 -23.29 6.75
CA GLN A 131 -15.13 -23.97 5.63
C GLN A 131 -14.28 -25.03 4.94
N LYS A 132 -12.94 -24.88 4.93
CA LYS A 132 -12.08 -25.74 4.12
C LYS A 132 -11.39 -26.85 4.92
N LEU A 133 -10.92 -26.56 6.12
CA LEU A 133 -10.25 -27.54 6.97
C LEU A 133 -11.27 -28.56 7.50
N THR A 134 -10.98 -29.83 7.29
CA THR A 134 -11.74 -30.98 7.82
C THR A 134 -10.90 -31.90 8.70
N ASP A 135 -9.77 -31.40 9.21
CA ASP A 135 -8.86 -32.14 10.05
C ASP A 135 -9.37 -32.27 11.50
N GLU A 136 -8.77 -33.14 12.31
CA GLU A 136 -9.24 -33.44 13.69
C GLU A 136 -9.43 -32.17 14.56
N MET A 137 -8.66 -31.11 14.32
CA MET A 137 -8.74 -29.85 15.05
C MET A 137 -9.53 -28.75 14.31
N SER A 138 -10.21 -29.07 13.21
CA SER A 138 -10.98 -28.09 12.42
C SER A 138 -12.32 -27.75 13.07
N TYR A 139 -12.89 -26.62 12.65
CA TYR A 139 -14.25 -26.22 13.05
C TYR A 139 -15.30 -27.27 12.67
N SER A 140 -15.13 -27.99 11.55
CA SER A 140 -16.07 -29.02 11.12
C SER A 140 -16.17 -30.20 12.09
N ASN A 141 -15.10 -30.51 12.82
CA ASN A 141 -15.05 -31.62 13.77
C ASN A 141 -15.37 -31.20 15.22
N TRP A 142 -15.73 -29.94 15.45
CA TRP A 142 -16.19 -29.50 16.78
C TRP A 142 -17.52 -30.15 17.17
N PRO A 143 -17.76 -30.38 18.47
CA PRO A 143 -19.05 -30.87 18.96
C PRO A 143 -20.18 -29.88 18.61
N ASP A 144 -21.35 -30.40 18.23
CA ASP A 144 -22.46 -29.58 17.71
C ASP A 144 -22.96 -28.53 18.69
N VAL A 145 -22.80 -28.76 20.00
CA VAL A 145 -23.10 -27.78 21.06
C VAL A 145 -22.31 -26.49 20.88
N LEU A 146 -21.05 -26.57 20.41
CA LEU A 146 -20.22 -25.39 20.17
C LEU A 146 -20.59 -24.69 18.86
N LYS A 147 -21.08 -25.43 17.86
CA LYS A 147 -21.51 -24.87 16.56
C LYS A 147 -22.88 -24.20 16.63
N MET A 148 -23.64 -24.45 17.71
CA MET A 148 -24.97 -23.91 17.88
C MET A 148 -24.94 -22.38 17.93
N SER A 149 -25.85 -21.75 17.19
CA SER A 149 -26.02 -20.30 17.16
C SER A 149 -26.23 -19.77 18.58
N GLY A 150 -25.37 -18.83 19.00
CA GLY A 150 -25.42 -18.24 20.35
C GLY A 150 -24.30 -18.70 21.29
N VAL A 151 -23.64 -19.85 21.04
CA VAL A 151 -22.62 -20.40 21.96
C VAL A 151 -21.22 -19.89 21.63
N THR A 152 -20.76 -20.07 20.39
CA THR A 152 -19.50 -19.46 19.93
C THR A 152 -19.81 -18.25 19.06
N GLN A 153 -19.53 -17.07 19.58
CA GLN A 153 -19.64 -15.82 18.83
C GLN A 153 -18.26 -15.34 18.41
N SER A 154 -18.07 -15.10 17.12
CA SER A 154 -16.86 -14.52 16.57
C SER A 154 -17.16 -13.08 16.17
N PHE A 155 -16.63 -12.11 16.92
CA PHE A 155 -16.76 -10.69 16.62
C PHE A 155 -15.45 -10.13 16.05
N TYR A 156 -15.58 -9.20 15.12
CA TYR A 156 -14.43 -8.44 14.62
C TYR A 156 -14.02 -7.38 15.66
N GLY A 157 -12.73 -7.33 15.98
CA GLY A 157 -12.17 -6.30 16.85
C GLY A 157 -12.06 -4.93 16.18
N TRP A 158 -11.74 -3.90 16.96
CA TRP A 158 -11.54 -2.54 16.45
C TRP A 158 -10.42 -2.43 15.42
N SER A 159 -9.37 -3.25 15.53
CA SER A 159 -8.28 -3.31 14.54
C SER A 159 -8.76 -3.66 13.13
N TYR A 160 -9.78 -4.49 13.01
CA TYR A 160 -10.34 -4.85 11.71
C TYR A 160 -10.92 -3.62 11.00
N ILE A 161 -11.66 -2.79 11.76
CA ILE A 161 -12.23 -1.54 11.25
C ILE A 161 -11.10 -0.56 10.89
N LEU A 162 -10.10 -0.43 11.77
CA LEU A 162 -8.95 0.44 11.53
C LEU A 162 -8.12 0.01 10.32
N ALA A 163 -7.97 -1.29 10.06
CA ALA A 163 -7.25 -1.81 8.90
C ALA A 163 -7.94 -1.38 7.60
N TRP A 164 -9.26 -1.55 7.49
CA TRP A 164 -10.02 -1.11 6.32
C TRP A 164 -10.01 0.41 6.13
N ILE A 165 -10.13 1.17 7.22
CA ILE A 165 -10.00 2.63 7.17
C ILE A 165 -8.59 3.03 6.69
N GLY A 166 -7.55 2.36 7.17
CA GLY A 166 -6.16 2.56 6.74
C GLY A 166 -5.97 2.31 5.25
N VAL A 167 -6.47 1.18 4.72
CA VAL A 167 -6.44 0.85 3.29
C VAL A 167 -7.18 1.92 2.47
N GLY A 168 -8.37 2.34 2.93
CA GLY A 168 -9.16 3.37 2.27
C GLY A 168 -8.45 4.73 2.23
N MET A 169 -7.85 5.16 3.34
CA MET A 169 -7.06 6.39 3.40
C MET A 169 -5.81 6.31 2.50
N CYS A 170 -5.13 5.17 2.46
CA CYS A 170 -3.98 4.98 1.56
C CYS A 170 -4.40 5.11 0.09
N LEU A 171 -5.51 4.50 -0.31
CA LEU A 171 -6.03 4.62 -1.68
C LEU A 171 -6.45 6.06 -2.00
N LEU A 172 -7.13 6.75 -1.08
CA LEU A 172 -7.51 8.15 -1.25
C LEU A 172 -6.28 9.04 -1.44
N THR A 173 -5.25 8.88 -0.61
CA THR A 173 -4.00 9.65 -0.75
C THR A 173 -3.30 9.38 -2.08
N ALA A 174 -3.29 8.14 -2.57
CA ALA A 174 -2.74 7.80 -3.88
C ALA A 174 -3.46 8.56 -5.01
N ILE A 175 -4.79 8.59 -4.99
CA ILE A 175 -5.59 9.33 -5.99
C ILE A 175 -5.26 10.83 -5.95
N LEU A 176 -5.17 11.43 -4.76
CA LEU A 176 -4.85 12.85 -4.62
C LEU A 176 -3.46 13.19 -5.16
N PHE A 177 -2.44 12.36 -4.87
CA PHE A 177 -1.09 12.57 -5.41
C PHE A 177 -1.01 12.38 -6.92
N LEU A 178 -1.73 11.40 -7.49
CA LEU A 178 -1.81 11.23 -8.94
C LEU A 178 -2.54 12.39 -9.61
N GLY A 179 -3.62 12.90 -9.00
CA GLY A 179 -4.32 14.11 -9.45
C GLY A 179 -3.40 15.32 -9.44
N ALA A 180 -2.66 15.54 -8.34
CA ALA A 180 -1.67 16.62 -8.25
C ALA A 180 -0.57 16.48 -9.31
N ALA A 181 -0.06 15.27 -9.57
CA ALA A 181 0.93 15.02 -10.61
C ALA A 181 0.38 15.39 -12.01
N CYS A 182 -0.86 15.02 -12.31
CA CYS A 182 -1.53 15.38 -13.56
C CYS A 182 -1.64 16.89 -13.75
N CYS A 183 -2.04 17.64 -12.71
CA CYS A 183 -2.11 19.10 -12.75
C CYS A 183 -0.75 19.73 -13.03
N VAL A 184 0.32 19.30 -12.35
CA VAL A 184 1.68 19.85 -12.57
C VAL A 184 2.22 19.49 -13.95
N VAL A 185 1.87 18.31 -14.49
CA VAL A 185 2.20 17.95 -15.87
C VAL A 185 1.48 18.85 -16.86
N HIS A 186 0.19 19.11 -16.64
CA HIS A 186 -0.61 20.01 -17.47
C HIS A 186 -0.08 21.45 -17.45
N GLU A 187 0.22 22.01 -16.28
CA GLU A 187 0.80 23.35 -16.13
C GLU A 187 2.06 23.52 -16.97
N LYS A 188 3.04 22.63 -16.82
CA LYS A 188 4.28 22.73 -17.60
C LYS A 188 4.09 22.46 -19.09
N LYS A 189 3.12 21.62 -19.50
CA LYS A 189 2.80 21.46 -20.93
C LYS A 189 2.26 22.77 -21.50
N MET A 190 1.42 23.48 -20.74
CA MET A 190 0.92 24.80 -21.11
C MET A 190 2.04 25.85 -21.16
N GLU A 191 2.98 25.83 -20.20
CA GLU A 191 4.18 26.68 -20.22
C GLU A 191 5.07 26.39 -21.43
N GLN A 192 5.31 25.12 -21.75
CA GLN A 192 6.08 24.73 -22.93
C GLN A 192 5.40 25.18 -24.23
N ALA A 193 4.07 25.07 -24.32
CA ALA A 193 3.31 25.54 -25.49
C ALA A 193 3.41 27.07 -25.67
N LYS A 194 3.31 27.84 -24.57
CA LYS A 194 3.52 29.30 -24.59
C LYS A 194 4.97 29.65 -24.97
N ASN A 195 5.96 28.97 -24.39
CA ASN A 195 7.37 29.20 -24.71
C ASN A 195 7.73 28.81 -26.15
N MET A 196 7.10 27.77 -26.72
CA MET A 196 7.25 27.40 -28.12
C MET A 196 6.73 28.47 -29.09
N GLN A 197 5.69 29.24 -28.72
CA GLN A 197 5.24 30.38 -29.53
C GLN A 197 6.29 31.49 -29.60
N TYR A 198 7.13 31.67 -28.57
CA TYR A 198 8.26 32.62 -28.61
C TYR A 198 9.48 32.08 -29.40
N LEU A 199 9.52 30.78 -29.71
CA LEU A 199 10.53 30.13 -30.55
C LEU A 199 10.10 29.94 -32.02
N MET A 200 8.86 30.33 -32.37
CA MET A 200 8.41 30.50 -33.77
C MET A 200 9.36 31.50 -34.46
N PRO A 201 9.78 31.33 -35.72
CA PRO A 201 11.11 31.70 -36.20
C PRO A 201 11.33 33.22 -36.25
N VAL A 202 11.68 33.81 -35.11
CA VAL A 202 12.28 35.16 -35.00
C VAL A 202 13.80 35.08 -35.20
N TYR A 203 14.36 33.86 -35.35
CA TYR A 203 15.66 33.65 -35.95
C TYR A 203 15.46 33.01 -37.34
N PRO A 204 15.78 33.72 -38.44
CA PRO A 204 15.97 33.02 -39.71
C PRO A 204 17.04 31.97 -39.50
N ASP A 205 16.68 30.72 -39.78
CA ASP A 205 17.60 29.60 -39.78
C ASP A 205 18.75 29.94 -40.75
N LYS A 206 19.94 30.25 -40.23
CA LYS A 206 21.12 30.58 -41.07
C LYS A 206 21.62 29.36 -41.88
N ARG A 207 20.90 28.23 -41.88
CA ARG A 207 21.21 27.00 -42.61
C ARG A 207 20.38 26.76 -43.86
N GLN A 208 19.76 27.77 -44.46
CA GLN A 208 19.14 27.63 -45.78
C GLN A 208 19.93 28.40 -46.86
N PRO A 209 20.98 27.79 -47.46
CA PRO A 209 21.54 28.29 -48.71
C PRO A 209 20.65 27.79 -49.87
N TYR A 210 19.95 28.71 -50.50
CA TYR A 210 19.27 28.56 -51.81
C TYR A 210 18.02 27.65 -51.87
N GLY A 211 16.86 28.28 -51.99
CA GLY A 211 15.61 27.65 -52.41
C GLY A 211 14.61 28.69 -52.90
N TYR A 212 14.50 28.84 -54.21
CA TYR A 212 13.69 29.81 -54.96
C TYR A 212 12.17 29.50 -54.88
N GLY A 213 11.34 30.55 -54.69
CA GLY A 213 9.94 30.66 -55.17
C GLY A 213 8.85 29.85 -54.42
N TYR A 214 7.58 30.26 -54.29
CA TYR A 214 6.79 31.37 -54.84
C TYR A 214 5.43 31.44 -54.08
N ALA A 215 4.87 32.66 -53.97
CA ALA A 215 3.44 33.04 -53.85
C ALA A 215 2.58 32.74 -52.59
N TYR A 216 2.32 33.78 -51.77
CA TYR A 216 1.00 34.45 -51.66
C TYR A 216 1.14 35.82 -50.94
N PRO A 217 0.38 36.88 -51.30
CA PRO A 217 0.69 38.27 -50.90
C PRO A 217 -0.16 38.74 -49.69
N GLY A 218 0.47 39.47 -48.77
CA GLY A 218 -0.18 40.18 -47.66
C GLY A 218 0.65 41.38 -47.22
N PRO A 219 0.03 42.50 -46.83
CA PRO A 219 0.47 43.85 -47.23
C PRO A 219 1.63 44.41 -46.41
N TYR A 220 2.38 45.25 -47.12
CA TYR A 220 3.44 46.16 -46.70
C TYR A 220 3.07 47.04 -45.48
N TYR A 221 4.09 47.77 -44.98
CA TYR A 221 4.17 48.63 -43.78
C TYR A 221 4.66 47.84 -42.55
N THR A 222 5.88 48.00 -42.05
CA THR A 222 6.43 49.26 -41.52
C THR A 222 7.94 49.15 -41.27
N HIS A 223 8.66 50.16 -41.78
CA HIS A 223 9.91 50.77 -41.31
C HIS A 223 10.85 49.99 -40.38
N GLY A 224 12.08 49.78 -40.85
CA GLY A 224 13.21 49.46 -40.00
C GLY A 224 13.61 50.64 -39.10
N SER A 225 14.09 50.30 -37.91
CA SER A 225 15.18 51.04 -37.27
C SER A 225 16.03 50.09 -36.43
N GLN A 226 17.29 50.12 -36.81
CA GLN A 226 18.47 49.47 -36.27
C GLN A 226 18.92 50.17 -34.99
N TYR A 227 19.09 49.45 -33.88
CA TYR A 227 19.93 49.72 -32.67
C TYR A 227 19.52 48.65 -31.64
N GLY A 228 20.34 47.76 -31.06
CA GLY A 228 21.74 47.80 -30.69
C GLY A 228 21.84 47.54 -29.17
N GLY A 229 22.30 46.35 -28.74
CA GLY A 229 22.71 46.10 -27.35
C GLY A 229 22.37 44.72 -26.76
N PRO A 230 23.35 43.93 -26.26
CA PRO A 230 23.12 42.65 -25.61
C PRO A 230 23.16 42.78 -24.07
N TYR A 231 22.09 42.42 -23.39
CA TYR A 231 22.16 42.07 -21.96
C TYR A 231 21.29 40.84 -21.69
N SER A 232 21.99 39.77 -21.33
CA SER A 232 21.45 38.50 -20.82
C SER A 232 21.56 38.54 -19.30
N TYR A 233 20.42 38.49 -18.61
CA TYR A 233 20.29 37.97 -17.25
C TYR A 233 19.08 37.03 -17.22
#